data_AF-A0A7R6WAC3-F1
#
_entry.id   AF-A0A7R6WAC3-F1
#
_cell.length_a   1.000
_cell.length_b   1.000
_cell.length_c   1.000
_cell.angle_alpha   90.00
_cell.angle_beta   90.00
_cell.angle_gamma   90.00
#
_symmetry.space_group_name_H-M   'P 1'
#
loop_
_entity.id
_entity.type
_entity.pdbx_description
1 polymer ?
#
loop_
_entity_poly.entity_id
_entity_poly.type
_entity_poly.pdbx_seq_one_letter_code
_entity_poly.pdbx_strand_id
1 'polypeptide(L)'
;MELLENVRCWLIQEKVGLLPEAKLIELVDEKITEIDEPPDYLIAISLRERIDHISRLDLVKDRVDNKDCAIVANKMLSALHEGAISYDDIGLYSLNLCQILACQEGAYVDFDWITDEVYLMNEGVKEQEQSKKDIVSVLKGLSEL
;
A
#
# COMPACT_ATOMS: atom_id res chain seq x y z
N MET A 1 -14.06 8.14 -5.49
CA MET A 1 -13.37 7.84 -4.22
C MET A 1 -13.43 9.10 -3.38
N GLU A 2 -14.03 9.02 -2.21
CA GLU A 2 -14.17 10.16 -1.31
C GLU A 2 -12.79 10.61 -0.81
N LEU A 3 -12.61 11.91 -0.48
CA LEU A 3 -11.33 12.47 -0.04
C LEU A 3 -10.67 11.65 1.09
N LEU A 4 -11.47 11.21 2.06
CA LEU A 4 -11.01 10.39 3.18
C LEU A 4 -10.46 9.04 2.72
N GLU A 5 -11.08 8.41 1.72
CA GLU A 5 -10.60 7.14 1.16
C GLU A 5 -9.26 7.32 0.42
N ASN A 6 -9.09 8.41 -0.33
CA ASN A 6 -7.81 8.73 -0.98
C ASN A 6 -6.69 8.89 0.05
N VAL A 7 -6.95 9.65 1.12
CA VAL A 7 -5.98 9.89 2.19
C VAL A 7 -5.64 8.62 2.93
N ARG A 8 -6.65 7.78 3.27
CA ARG A 8 -6.41 6.46 3.86
C ARG A 8 -5.49 5.63 2.95
N CYS A 9 -5.76 5.61 1.65
CA CYS A 9 -4.93 4.88 0.70
C CYS A 9 -3.49 5.40 0.67
N TRP A 10 -3.26 6.71 0.73
CA TRP A 10 -1.91 7.27 0.80
C TRP A 10 -1.19 6.90 2.10
N LEU A 11 -1.89 6.95 3.23
CA LEU A 11 -1.33 6.54 4.52
C LEU A 11 -0.93 5.07 4.53
N ILE A 12 -1.73 4.19 3.92
CA ILE A 12 -1.38 2.77 3.81
C ILE A 12 -0.15 2.60 2.91
N GLN A 13 -0.12 3.27 1.75
CA GLN A 13 1.04 3.22 0.85
C GLN A 13 2.31 3.75 1.52
N GLU A 14 2.20 4.82 2.32
CA GLU A 14 3.32 5.34 3.10
C GLU A 14 3.78 4.34 4.15
N LYS A 15 2.82 3.78 4.90
CA LYS A 15 3.10 2.83 5.96
C LYS A 15 3.84 1.58 5.47
N VAL A 16 3.55 1.13 4.26
CA VAL A 16 4.16 -0.06 3.67
C VAL A 16 5.43 0.26 2.88
N GLY A 17 5.74 1.54 2.63
CA GLY A 17 6.92 2.00 1.91
C GLY A 17 6.72 2.28 0.41
N LEU A 18 5.53 2.02 -0.14
CA LEU A 18 5.22 2.26 -1.55
C LEU A 18 5.15 3.77 -1.90
N LEU A 19 4.80 4.61 -0.92
CA LEU A 19 4.76 6.06 -1.07
C LEU A 19 5.72 6.72 -0.07
N PRO A 20 6.74 7.46 -0.50
CA PRO A 20 7.59 8.19 0.44
C PRO A 20 6.80 9.21 1.26
N GLU A 21 7.11 9.39 2.55
CA GLU A 21 6.45 10.38 3.43
C GLU A 21 6.46 11.79 2.81
N ALA A 22 7.57 12.20 2.20
CA ALA A 22 7.67 13.48 1.52
C ALA A 22 6.62 13.63 0.40
N LYS A 23 6.34 12.54 -0.34
CA LYS A 23 5.33 12.55 -1.41
C LYS A 23 3.91 12.52 -0.86
N LEU A 24 3.67 11.85 0.27
CA LEU A 24 2.41 11.96 1.00
C LEU A 24 2.12 13.42 1.38
N ILE A 25 3.12 14.11 1.96
CA ILE A 25 2.97 15.53 2.35
C ILE A 25 2.67 16.40 1.13
N GLU A 26 3.42 16.23 0.02
CA GLU A 26 3.15 16.97 -1.21
C GLU A 26 1.71 16.77 -1.72
N LEU A 27 1.22 15.53 -1.76
CA LEU A 27 -0.15 15.22 -2.21
C LEU A 27 -1.21 15.85 -1.31
N VAL A 28 -0.94 15.90 0.00
CA VAL A 28 -1.83 16.52 0.97
C VAL A 28 -1.80 18.04 0.84
N ASP A 29 -0.64 18.65 0.67
CA ASP A 29 -0.50 20.09 0.46
C ASP A 29 -1.21 20.55 -0.82
N GLU A 30 -1.05 19.80 -1.92
CA GLU A 30 -1.81 20.01 -3.15
C GLU A 30 -3.32 20.00 -2.86
N LYS A 31 -3.82 19.01 -2.12
CA LYS A 31 -5.24 18.93 -1.76
C LYS A 31 -5.72 20.07 -0.86
N ILE A 32 -4.89 20.53 0.07
CA ILE A 32 -5.20 21.69 0.91
C ILE A 32 -5.43 22.92 0.05
N THR A 33 -4.60 23.13 -0.99
CA THR A 33 -4.74 24.29 -1.88
C THR A 33 -5.94 24.22 -2.83
N GLU A 34 -6.50 23.03 -3.07
CA GLU A 34 -7.67 22.81 -3.93
C GLU A 34 -9.01 22.97 -3.20
N ILE A 35 -9.02 23.04 -1.87
CA ILE A 35 -10.23 23.05 -1.05
C ILE A 35 -10.29 24.37 -0.25
N ASP A 36 -11.36 25.13 -0.42
CA ASP A 36 -11.55 26.42 0.26
C ASP A 36 -11.51 26.29 1.80
N GLU A 37 -12.10 25.22 2.33
CA GLU A 37 -12.10 24.87 3.76
C GLU A 37 -11.59 23.43 3.94
N PRO A 38 -10.26 23.22 3.98
CA PRO A 38 -9.68 21.89 4.06
C PRO A 38 -9.98 21.26 5.43
N PRO A 39 -10.32 19.96 5.48
CA PRO A 39 -10.49 19.27 6.75
C PRO A 39 -9.21 19.28 7.59
N ASP A 40 -9.38 19.39 8.92
CA ASP A 40 -8.26 19.44 9.89
C ASP A 40 -7.26 18.28 9.73
N TYR A 41 -7.73 17.11 9.29
CA TYR A 41 -6.86 15.95 9.09
C TYR A 41 -5.85 16.12 7.97
N LEU A 42 -6.16 16.89 6.93
CA LEU A 42 -5.18 17.21 5.89
C LEU A 42 -4.08 18.10 6.46
N ILE A 43 -4.47 19.12 7.22
CA ILE A 43 -3.54 20.03 7.88
C ILE A 43 -2.64 19.26 8.85
N ALA A 44 -3.23 18.37 9.66
CA ALA A 44 -2.49 17.53 10.59
C ALA A 44 -1.45 16.66 9.86
N ILE A 45 -1.81 16.03 8.73
CA ILE A 45 -0.85 15.22 7.95
C ILE A 45 0.28 16.09 7.38
N SER A 46 -0.03 17.25 6.80
CA SER A 46 0.96 18.20 6.27
C SER A 46 1.96 18.63 7.37
N LEU A 47 1.47 18.86 8.57
CA LEU A 47 2.27 19.24 9.74
C LEU A 47 2.91 18.06 10.48
N ARG A 48 2.73 16.82 9.99
CA ARG A 48 3.22 15.57 10.60
C ARG A 48 2.69 15.34 12.03
N GLU A 49 1.50 15.82 12.29
CA GLU A 49 0.79 15.61 13.55
C GLU A 49 0.08 14.25 13.57
N ARG A 50 -0.32 13.81 14.77
CA ARG A 50 -1.03 12.54 14.93
C ARG A 50 -2.49 12.66 14.51
N ILE A 51 -2.95 11.67 13.75
CA ILE A 51 -4.33 11.55 13.24
C ILE A 51 -5.07 10.33 13.81
N ASP A 52 -4.57 9.76 14.89
CA ASP A 52 -5.09 8.57 15.58
C ASP A 52 -6.49 8.78 16.23
N HIS A 53 -6.96 10.02 16.28
CA HIS A 53 -8.32 10.35 16.72
C HIS A 53 -9.35 10.27 15.59
N ILE A 54 -8.91 10.12 14.33
CA ILE A 54 -9.77 10.19 13.16
C ILE A 54 -10.08 8.79 12.67
N SER A 55 -11.34 8.40 12.81
CA SER A 55 -11.80 7.09 12.31
C SER A 55 -11.47 6.96 10.82
N ARG A 56 -11.12 5.74 10.41
CA ARG A 56 -10.61 5.35 9.10
C ARG A 56 -9.18 5.82 8.78
N LEU A 57 -8.59 6.77 9.50
CA LEU A 57 -7.19 7.16 9.31
C LEU A 57 -6.25 6.57 10.37
N ASP A 58 -6.80 6.20 11.54
CA ASP A 58 -6.09 5.39 12.53
C ASP A 58 -5.97 3.94 12.04
N LEU A 59 -4.88 3.60 11.36
CA LEU A 59 -4.63 2.23 10.85
C LEU A 59 -4.44 1.19 11.96
N VAL A 60 -4.30 1.60 13.23
CA VAL A 60 -4.21 0.67 14.37
C VAL A 60 -5.61 0.22 14.81
N LYS A 61 -6.55 1.17 14.92
CA LYS A 61 -7.95 0.88 15.28
C LYS A 61 -8.76 0.40 14.09
N ASP A 62 -8.64 1.09 12.96
CA ASP A 62 -9.29 0.78 11.69
C ASP A 62 -8.28 0.10 10.76
N ARG A 63 -7.97 -1.16 11.10
CA ARG A 63 -6.99 -1.99 10.38
C ARG A 63 -7.28 -2.09 8.89
N VAL A 64 -6.23 -2.41 8.13
CA VAL A 64 -6.31 -2.58 6.67
C VAL A 64 -7.22 -3.77 6.33
N ASP A 65 -8.14 -3.55 5.40
CA ASP A 65 -9.09 -4.55 4.91
C ASP A 65 -8.80 -4.96 3.44
N ASN A 66 -9.58 -5.91 2.91
CA ASN A 66 -9.36 -6.41 1.54
C ASN A 66 -9.56 -5.33 0.46
N LYS A 67 -10.43 -4.34 0.68
CA LYS A 67 -10.64 -3.24 -0.28
C LYS A 67 -9.40 -2.35 -0.32
N ASP A 68 -8.81 -2.06 0.84
CA ASP A 68 -7.55 -1.34 0.92
C ASP A 68 -6.44 -2.14 0.19
N CYS A 69 -6.38 -3.46 0.38
CA CYS A 69 -5.42 -4.34 -0.31
C CYS A 69 -5.56 -4.29 -1.83
N ALA A 70 -6.79 -4.32 -2.36
CA ALA A 70 -7.03 -4.26 -3.80
C ALA A 70 -6.47 -2.98 -4.43
N ILE A 71 -6.63 -1.84 -3.73
CA ILE A 71 -6.11 -0.56 -4.19
C ILE A 71 -4.58 -0.55 -4.15
N VAL A 72 -3.98 -1.04 -3.05
CA VAL A 72 -2.51 -1.09 -2.92
C VAL A 72 -1.89 -2.05 -3.94
N ALA A 73 -2.50 -3.22 -4.18
CA ALA A 73 -2.04 -4.17 -5.20
C ALA A 73 -2.09 -3.57 -6.61
N ASN A 74 -3.15 -2.82 -6.94
CA ASN A 74 -3.21 -2.04 -8.18
C ASN A 74 -2.06 -1.02 -8.28
N LYS A 75 -1.77 -0.29 -7.20
CA LYS A 75 -0.67 0.70 -7.18
C LYS A 75 0.71 0.05 -7.34
N MET A 76 0.92 -1.09 -6.70
CA MET A 76 2.12 -1.90 -6.88
C MET A 76 2.29 -2.34 -8.34
N LEU A 77 1.22 -2.85 -8.98
CA LEU A 77 1.25 -3.25 -10.38
C LEU A 77 1.59 -2.09 -11.32
N SER A 78 0.95 -0.93 -11.11
CA SER A 78 1.23 0.26 -11.92
C SER A 78 2.68 0.71 -11.76
N ALA A 79 3.16 0.84 -10.52
CA ALA A 79 4.54 1.25 -10.25
C ALA A 79 5.58 0.26 -10.80
N LEU A 80 5.30 -1.04 -10.71
CA LEU A 80 6.16 -2.09 -11.27
C LEU A 80 6.20 -2.00 -12.81
N HIS A 81 5.03 -1.79 -13.45
CA HIS A 81 4.94 -1.64 -14.90
C HIS A 81 5.68 -0.39 -15.41
N GLU A 82 5.62 0.70 -14.65
CA GLU A 82 6.33 1.95 -14.93
C GLU A 82 7.84 1.86 -14.63
N GLY A 83 8.30 0.76 -14.01
CA GLY A 83 9.69 0.58 -13.59
C GLY A 83 10.09 1.45 -12.40
N ALA A 84 9.12 1.99 -11.66
CA ALA A 84 9.34 2.81 -10.48
C ALA A 84 9.72 1.98 -9.25
N ILE A 85 9.34 0.70 -9.23
CA ILE A 85 9.68 -0.26 -8.17
C ILE A 85 10.13 -1.59 -8.78
N SER A 86 10.92 -2.36 -8.03
CA SER A 86 11.43 -3.67 -8.38
C SER A 86 10.61 -4.81 -7.74
N TYR A 87 10.90 -6.06 -8.10
CA TYR A 87 10.29 -7.22 -7.43
C TYR A 87 10.73 -7.36 -5.96
N ASP A 88 11.92 -6.86 -5.61
CA ASP A 88 12.39 -6.83 -4.22
C ASP A 88 11.55 -5.85 -3.39
N ASP A 89 11.23 -4.70 -3.97
CA ASP A 89 10.32 -3.72 -3.35
C ASP A 89 8.93 -4.32 -3.16
N ILE A 90 8.41 -5.04 -4.15
CA ILE A 90 7.13 -5.78 -4.05
C ILE A 90 7.15 -6.75 -2.87
N GLY A 91 8.23 -7.53 -2.71
CA GLY A 91 8.40 -8.43 -1.58
C GLY A 91 8.39 -7.68 -0.24
N LEU A 92 9.17 -6.61 -0.13
CA LEU A 92 9.22 -5.79 1.08
C LEU A 92 7.86 -5.16 1.44
N TYR A 93 7.17 -4.59 0.46
CA TYR A 93 5.88 -3.94 0.72
C TYR A 93 4.79 -4.95 1.06
N SER A 94 4.83 -6.15 0.45
CA SER A 94 3.93 -7.26 0.79
C SER A 94 4.15 -7.71 2.23
N LEU A 95 5.41 -7.82 2.68
CA LEU A 95 5.74 -8.13 4.07
C LEU A 95 5.19 -7.07 5.03
N ASN A 96 5.35 -5.79 4.69
CA ASN A 96 4.83 -4.70 5.52
C ASN A 96 3.29 -4.70 5.56
N LEU A 97 2.61 -5.06 4.47
CA LEU A 97 1.15 -5.24 4.46
C LEU A 97 0.72 -6.35 5.42
N CYS A 98 1.37 -7.51 5.40
CA CYS A 98 1.09 -8.62 6.32
C CYS A 98 1.13 -8.19 7.80
N GLN A 99 1.97 -7.21 8.16
CA GLN A 99 2.08 -6.71 9.54
C GLN A 99 0.92 -5.80 9.98
N ILE A 100 0.22 -5.17 9.04
CA ILE A 100 -0.85 -4.19 9.34
C ILE A 100 -2.26 -4.69 9.01
N LEU A 101 -2.37 -5.89 8.42
CA LEU A 101 -3.65 -6.50 8.08
C LEU A 101 -4.46 -6.92 9.32
N ALA A 102 -5.79 -6.87 9.15
CA ALA A 102 -6.72 -7.25 10.21
C ALA A 102 -6.78 -8.76 10.48
N CYS A 103 -6.67 -9.58 9.43
CA CYS A 103 -6.82 -11.03 9.48
C CYS A 103 -5.68 -11.72 8.71
N GLN A 104 -5.33 -12.94 9.13
CA GLN A 104 -4.34 -13.80 8.45
C GLN A 104 -5.03 -14.73 7.42
N GLU A 105 -6.00 -14.19 6.69
CA GLU A 105 -6.77 -14.90 5.66
C GLU A 105 -6.96 -14.00 4.44
N GLY A 106 -7.39 -14.57 3.31
CA GLY A 106 -7.62 -13.82 2.08
C GLY A 106 -6.34 -13.14 1.58
N ALA A 107 -6.39 -11.80 1.45
CA ALA A 107 -5.27 -11.02 0.93
C ALA A 107 -3.94 -11.22 1.69
N TYR A 108 -4.00 -11.53 2.99
CA TYR A 108 -2.81 -11.88 3.76
C TYR A 108 -2.05 -13.06 3.15
N VAL A 109 -2.77 -14.13 2.78
CA VAL A 109 -2.16 -15.36 2.25
C VAL A 109 -1.46 -15.08 0.93
N ASP A 110 -2.05 -14.24 0.10
CA ASP A 110 -1.48 -13.84 -1.19
C ASP A 110 -0.23 -12.97 -1.01
N PHE A 111 -0.25 -11.99 -0.09
CA PHE A 111 0.94 -11.17 0.20
C PHE A 111 2.06 -11.98 0.87
N ASP A 112 1.74 -12.87 1.80
CA ASP A 112 2.69 -13.79 2.44
C ASP A 112 3.32 -14.74 1.41
N TRP A 113 2.51 -15.25 0.47
CA TRP A 113 3.03 -16.01 -0.66
C TRP A 113 3.98 -15.19 -1.53
N ILE A 114 3.66 -13.92 -1.83
CA ILE A 114 4.55 -13.03 -2.59
C ILE A 114 5.87 -12.82 -1.87
N THR A 115 5.87 -12.67 -0.54
CA THR A 115 7.11 -12.50 0.23
C THR A 115 8.02 -13.72 0.10
N ASP A 116 7.43 -14.91 0.22
CA ASP A 116 8.15 -16.17 0.07
C ASP A 116 8.66 -16.35 -1.37
N GLU A 117 7.85 -16.00 -2.36
CA GLU A 117 8.19 -16.13 -3.77
C GLU A 117 9.41 -15.27 -4.13
N VAL A 118 9.40 -14.00 -3.70
CA VAL A 118 10.53 -13.07 -3.93
C VAL A 118 11.79 -13.58 -3.23
N TYR A 119 11.66 -14.04 -1.98
CA TYR A 119 12.79 -14.60 -1.23
C TYR A 119 13.41 -15.81 -1.96
N LEU A 120 12.59 -16.80 -2.35
CA LEU A 120 13.05 -18.01 -3.03
C LEU A 120 13.62 -17.73 -4.43
N MET A 121 13.06 -16.74 -5.13
CA MET A 121 13.57 -16.26 -6.40
C MET A 121 14.98 -15.64 -6.23
N ASN A 122 15.21 -14.88 -5.16
CA ASN A 122 16.50 -14.24 -4.87
C ASN A 122 17.58 -15.21 -4.37
N GLU A 123 17.19 -16.25 -3.64
CA GLU A 123 18.10 -17.35 -3.25
C GLU A 123 18.43 -18.30 -4.42
N GLY A 124 17.84 -18.08 -5.60
CA GLY A 124 18.05 -18.92 -6.79
C GLY A 124 17.40 -20.30 -6.68
N VAL A 125 16.46 -20.48 -5.73
CA VAL A 125 15.70 -21.72 -5.55
C VAL A 125 14.60 -21.82 -6.61
N LYS A 126 13.98 -20.69 -6.98
CA LYS A 126 12.95 -20.61 -8.02
C LYS A 126 13.44 -19.86 -9.26
N GLU A 127 12.84 -20.20 -10.40
CA GLU A 127 13.15 -19.61 -11.70
C GLU A 127 12.56 -18.19 -11.80
N GLN A 128 13.40 -17.23 -12.17
CA GLN A 128 13.10 -15.80 -12.11
C GLN A 128 11.96 -15.37 -13.03
N GLU A 129 11.90 -15.82 -14.29
CA GLU A 129 10.83 -15.41 -15.20
C GLU A 129 9.45 -15.94 -14.77
N GLN A 130 9.39 -17.18 -14.32
CA GLN A 130 8.15 -17.80 -13.88
C GLN A 130 7.65 -17.16 -12.58
N SER A 131 8.52 -17.00 -11.57
CA SER A 131 8.16 -16.33 -10.32
C SER A 131 7.65 -14.91 -10.56
N LYS A 132 8.28 -14.15 -11.45
CA LYS A 132 7.80 -12.80 -11.83
C LYS A 132 6.41 -12.83 -12.46
N LYS A 133 6.12 -13.79 -13.34
CA LYS A 133 4.77 -13.94 -13.93
C LYS A 133 3.74 -14.30 -12.86
N ASP A 134 4.09 -15.18 -11.94
CA ASP A 134 3.19 -15.64 -10.89
C ASP A 134 2.89 -14.51 -9.89
N ILE A 135 3.90 -13.75 -9.46
CA ILE A 135 3.73 -12.54 -8.62
C ILE A 135 2.77 -11.55 -9.29
N VAL A 136 2.97 -11.26 -10.58
CA VAL A 136 2.07 -10.36 -11.32
C VAL A 136 0.64 -10.92 -11.40
N SER A 137 0.49 -12.23 -11.54
CA SER A 137 -0.82 -12.89 -11.57
C SER A 137 -1.54 -12.76 -10.23
N VAL A 138 -0.84 -13.00 -9.11
CA VAL A 138 -1.40 -12.88 -7.76
C VAL A 138 -1.79 -11.44 -7.46
N LEU A 139 -0.92 -10.46 -7.76
CA LEU A 139 -1.24 -9.05 -7.60
C LEU A 139 -2.46 -8.63 -8.43
N LYS A 140 -2.65 -9.18 -9.64
CA LYS A 140 -3.86 -8.93 -10.44
C LYS A 140 -5.10 -9.52 -9.78
N GLY A 141 -5.04 -10.74 -9.26
CA GLY A 141 -6.15 -11.33 -8.50
C GLY A 141 -6.53 -10.50 -7.28
N LEU A 142 -5.53 -10.03 -6.52
CA LEU A 142 -5.73 -9.13 -5.39
C LEU A 142 -6.39 -7.80 -5.79
N SER A 143 -6.06 -7.29 -6.97
CA SER A 143 -6.54 -6.01 -7.48
C SER A 143 -8.04 -5.99 -7.84
N GLU A 144 -8.68 -7.17 -7.87
CA GLU A 144 -10.08 -7.38 -8.24
C GLU A 144 -10.99 -7.71 -7.03
N LEU A 145 -10.44 -7.71 -5.80
CA LEU A 145 -11.19 -7.92 -4.54
C LEU A 145 -12.13 -6.74 -4.20
#